data_AF-A0A529KF41-F1
#
_entry.id   AF-A0A529KF41-F1
#
_cell.length_a   1.000
_cell.length_b   1.000
_cell.length_c   1.000
_cell.angle_alpha   90.00
_cell.angle_beta   90.00
_cell.angle_gamma   90.00
#
_symmetry.space_group_name_H-M   'P 1'
#
loop_
_entity.id
_entity.type
_entity.pdbx_description
1 polymer ?
#
loop_
_entity_poly.entity_id
_entity_poly.type
_entity_poly.pdbx_seq_one_letter_code
_entity_poly.pdbx_strand_id
1 'polypeptide(L)'
;MKTVACVLRSGGEYAPRHVVRLLDQVTEHLPGAKFRCFSDVDLQGIDVIPLRHEWPGWWAKMELFRPELQGDWLFFDLDTSIIGSLADMAAVEGPV
;
A
#
# COMPACT_ATOMS: atom_id res chain seq x y z
N MET A 1 10.44 10.90 -4.86
CA MET A 1 9.42 10.67 -3.81
C MET A 1 8.85 9.27 -4.02
N LYS A 2 9.04 8.36 -3.06
CA LYS A 2 8.60 6.97 -3.18
C LYS A 2 7.09 6.86 -2.98
N THR A 3 6.44 5.98 -3.75
CA THR A 3 5.05 5.60 -3.50
C THR A 3 5.05 4.34 -2.65
N VAL A 4 4.36 4.39 -1.51
CA VAL A 4 4.09 3.24 -0.64
C VAL A 4 2.68 2.74 -0.92
N ALA A 5 2.54 1.44 -1.10
CA ALA A 5 1.25 0.80 -1.34
C ALA A 5 0.92 -0.29 -0.32
N CYS A 6 -0.38 -0.45 -0.11
CA CYS A 6 -0.97 -1.63 0.51
C CYS A 6 -2.23 -2.05 -0.27
N VAL A 7 -2.78 -3.21 0.06
CA VAL A 7 -4.00 -3.76 -0.56
C VAL A 7 -4.98 -4.13 0.56
N LEU A 8 -6.19 -3.59 0.49
CA LEU A 8 -7.31 -3.99 1.34
C LEU A 8 -8.42 -4.55 0.45
N ARG A 9 -8.83 -5.79 0.71
CA ARG A 9 -10.06 -6.33 0.12
C ARG A 9 -11.08 -6.58 1.22
N SER A 10 -12.30 -6.13 1.00
CA SER A 10 -13.41 -6.36 1.92
C SER A 10 -13.72 -7.86 2.12
N GLY A 11 -14.34 -8.18 3.25
CA GLY A 11 -14.72 -9.56 3.59
C GLY A 11 -13.60 -10.45 4.16
N GLY A 12 -12.39 -9.91 4.31
CA GLY A 12 -11.27 -10.59 4.97
C GLY A 12 -11.11 -10.22 6.45
N GLU A 13 -9.97 -10.63 7.02
CA GLU A 13 -9.60 -10.34 8.41
C GLU A 13 -9.18 -8.87 8.63
N TYR A 14 -8.75 -8.20 7.56
CA TYR A 14 -8.33 -6.81 7.61
C TYR A 14 -9.47 -5.84 7.33
N ALA A 15 -9.35 -4.64 7.91
CA ALA A 15 -10.36 -3.59 7.87
C ALA A 15 -9.69 -2.23 7.64
N PRO A 16 -10.45 -1.17 7.28
CA PRO A 16 -9.93 0.18 7.08
C PRO A 16 -8.96 0.69 8.16
N ARG A 17 -9.22 0.36 9.44
CA ARG A 17 -8.33 0.73 10.57
C ARG A 17 -6.89 0.21 10.42
N HIS A 18 -6.67 -0.91 9.76
CA HIS A 18 -5.32 -1.46 9.55
C HIS A 18 -4.57 -0.69 8.47
N VAL A 19 -5.29 -0.15 7.47
CA VAL A 19 -4.72 0.77 6.47
C VAL A 19 -4.34 2.08 7.13
N VAL A 20 -5.21 2.64 7.98
CA VAL A 20 -4.92 3.87 8.74
C VAL A 20 -3.70 3.69 9.64
N ARG A 21 -3.63 2.59 10.41
CA ARG A 21 -2.47 2.26 11.24
C ARG A 21 -1.17 2.23 10.40
N LEU A 22 -1.20 1.56 9.24
CA LEU A 22 -0.03 1.47 8.38
C LEU A 22 0.36 2.83 7.79
N LEU A 23 -0.62 3.64 7.38
CA LEU A 23 -0.40 5.02 6.92
C LEU A 23 0.28 5.87 8.00
N ASP A 24 -0.18 5.81 9.25
CA ASP A 24 0.41 6.55 10.36
C ASP A 24 1.89 6.18 10.53
N GLN A 25 2.19 4.87 10.52
CA GLN A 25 3.57 4.37 10.64
C GLN A 25 4.47 4.74 9.44
N VAL A 26 3.93 4.71 8.22
CA VAL A 26 4.66 5.18 7.02
C VAL A 26 4.92 6.68 7.10
N THR A 27 3.95 7.45 7.58
CA THR A 27 4.08 8.91 7.73
C THR A 27 5.16 9.26 8.74
N GLU A 28 5.22 8.51 9.85
CA GLU A 28 6.25 8.68 10.89
C GLU A 28 7.64 8.29 10.39
N HIS A 29 7.77 7.16 9.68
CA HIS A 29 9.06 6.57 9.35
C HIS A 29 9.55 6.81 7.90
N LEU A 30 8.74 7.44 7.07
CA LEU A 30 9.08 7.89 5.72
C LEU A 30 8.30 9.16 5.35
N PRO A 31 8.57 10.29 6.04
CA PRO A 31 7.83 11.53 5.84
C PRO A 31 7.91 11.99 4.38
N GLY A 32 6.76 12.36 3.83
CA GLY A 32 6.64 12.83 2.45
C GLY A 32 6.50 11.71 1.41
N ALA A 33 6.44 10.43 1.79
CA ALA A 33 6.03 9.38 0.86
C ALA A 33 4.58 9.57 0.40
N LYS A 34 4.29 9.19 -0.85
CA LYS A 34 2.91 9.04 -1.33
C LYS A 34 2.36 7.72 -0.81
N PHE A 35 1.25 7.71 -0.11
CA PHE A 35 0.61 6.47 0.33
C PHE A 35 -0.62 6.18 -0.51
N ARG A 36 -0.76 4.94 -1.00
CA ARG A 36 -1.91 4.48 -1.79
C ARG A 36 -2.44 3.14 -1.31
N CYS A 37 -3.76 2.98 -1.30
CA CYS A 37 -4.39 1.71 -0.96
C CYS A 37 -5.17 1.17 -2.16
N PHE A 38 -4.87 -0.06 -2.59
CA PHE A 38 -5.72 -0.75 -3.55
C PHE A 38 -6.92 -1.35 -2.82
N SER A 39 -8.13 -0.93 -3.14
CA SER A 39 -9.31 -1.30 -2.35
C SER A 39 -10.62 -1.34 -3.13
N ASP A 40 -11.54 -2.20 -2.69
CA ASP A 40 -12.95 -2.29 -3.13
C ASP A 40 -13.89 -1.48 -2.23
N VAL A 41 -13.38 -0.92 -1.14
CA VAL A 41 -14.11 -0.01 -0.25
C VAL A 41 -13.49 1.38 -0.26
N ASP A 42 -14.35 2.39 -0.08
CA ASP A 42 -13.91 3.76 0.12
C ASP A 42 -13.24 3.94 1.49
N LEU A 43 -12.14 4.70 1.50
CA LEU A 43 -11.33 4.97 2.68
C LEU A 43 -11.18 6.49 2.80
N GLN A 44 -12.03 7.12 3.60
CA GLN A 44 -12.06 8.57 3.74
C GLN A 44 -10.68 9.13 4.09
N GLY A 45 -10.20 10.07 3.28
CA GLY A 45 -8.90 10.72 3.46
C GLY A 45 -7.68 9.93 2.97
N ILE A 46 -7.88 8.77 2.33
CA ILE A 46 -6.81 7.94 1.76
C ILE A 46 -6.92 7.94 0.22
N ASP A 47 -5.79 8.04 -0.48
CA ASP A 47 -5.72 7.88 -1.94
C ASP A 47 -5.95 6.40 -2.30
N VAL A 48 -7.20 6.08 -2.66
CA VAL A 48 -7.62 4.72 -3.03
C VAL A 48 -7.48 4.51 -4.53
N ILE A 49 -6.82 3.41 -4.90
CA ILE A 49 -6.86 2.85 -6.25
C ILE A 49 -7.91 1.73 -6.26
N PRO A 50 -9.01 1.86 -7.02
CA PRO A 50 -10.04 0.82 -7.07
C PRO A 50 -9.48 -0.53 -7.57
N LEU A 51 -9.89 -1.62 -6.92
CA LEU A 51 -9.73 -2.98 -7.47
C LEU A 51 -10.57 -3.10 -8.76
N ARG A 52 -10.01 -3.71 -9.80
CA ARG A 52 -10.63 -3.93 -11.12
C ARG A 52 -11.09 -5.36 -11.31
N HIS A 53 -10.48 -6.28 -10.58
CA HIS A 53 -10.74 -7.70 -10.67
C HIS A 53 -11.24 -8.24 -9.34
N GLU A 54 -12.13 -9.24 -9.39
CA GLU A 54 -12.72 -9.87 -8.21
C GLU A 54 -11.83 -10.97 -7.62
N TRP A 55 -10.50 -10.77 -7.61
CA TRP A 55 -9.54 -11.74 -7.10
C TRP A 55 -9.82 -12.11 -5.63
N PRO A 56 -9.92 -13.41 -5.29
CA PRO A 56 -10.31 -13.83 -3.96
C PRO A 56 -9.26 -13.52 -2.88
N GLY A 57 -9.68 -12.86 -1.81
CA GLY A 57 -8.87 -12.60 -0.62
C GLY A 57 -7.52 -11.97 -0.94
N TRP A 58 -6.45 -12.65 -0.50
CA TRP A 58 -5.06 -12.23 -0.70
C TRP A 58 -4.67 -12.04 -2.17
N TRP A 59 -5.32 -12.72 -3.12
CA TRP A 59 -5.01 -12.60 -4.55
C TRP A 59 -5.30 -11.21 -5.12
N ALA A 60 -6.04 -10.35 -4.42
CA ALA A 60 -6.20 -8.94 -4.78
C ALA A 60 -4.85 -8.21 -4.95
N LYS A 61 -3.77 -8.70 -4.33
CA LYS A 61 -2.41 -8.18 -4.50
C LYS A 61 -1.87 -8.26 -5.94
N MET A 62 -2.46 -9.11 -6.79
CA MET A 62 -2.11 -9.16 -8.22
C MET A 62 -2.32 -7.80 -8.91
N GLU A 63 -3.18 -6.95 -8.38
CA GLU A 63 -3.46 -5.60 -8.88
C GLU A 63 -2.26 -4.64 -8.74
N LEU A 64 -1.25 -4.98 -7.92
CA LEU A 64 0.02 -4.25 -7.82
C LEU A 64 0.87 -4.37 -9.09
N PHE A 65 0.63 -5.38 -9.93
CA PHE A 65 1.38 -5.66 -11.15
C PHE A 65 0.68 -5.13 -12.41
N ARG A 66 -0.27 -4.21 -12.26
CA ARG A 66 -0.93 -3.55 -13.39
C ARG A 66 0.12 -2.83 -14.27
N PRO A 67 0.13 -3.05 -15.59
CA PRO A 67 1.19 -2.55 -16.47
C PRO A 67 1.22 -1.01 -16.58
N GLU A 68 0.12 -0.32 -16.28
CA GLU A 68 0.07 1.14 -16.26
C GLU A 68 0.54 1.78 -14.95
N LEU A 69 0.83 0.99 -13.91
CA LEU A 69 1.48 1.51 -12.70
C LEU A 69 2.95 1.77 -13.02
N GLN A 70 3.29 3.04 -13.16
CA GLN A 70 4.64 3.48 -13.47
C GLN A 70 5.43 3.78 -12.19
N GLY A 71 6.75 3.65 -12.29
CA GLY A 71 7.70 4.01 -11.24
C GLY A 71 8.00 2.87 -10.27
N ASP A 72 8.74 3.20 -9.22
CA ASP A 72 9.16 2.24 -8.20
C ASP A 72 8.34 2.40 -6.92
N TRP A 73 7.67 1.32 -6.54
CA TRP A 73 6.68 1.28 -5.47
C TRP A 73 7.15 0.36 -4.35
N LEU A 74 7.07 0.86 -3.12
CA LEU A 74 7.34 0.07 -1.92
C LEU A 74 6.00 -0.50 -1.41
N PHE A 75 5.90 -1.82 -1.32
CA PHE A 75 4.68 -2.48 -0.87
C PHE A 75 4.84 -3.02 0.55
N PHE A 76 3.79 -2.86 1.37
CA PHE A 76 3.67 -3.51 2.67
C PHE A 76 2.32 -4.21 2.84
N ASP A 77 2.37 -5.37 3.49
CA ASP A 77 1.17 -6.08 3.91
C ASP A 77 0.53 -5.46 5.15
N LEU A 78 -0.77 -5.69 5.33
CA LEU A 78 -1.54 -5.12 6.43
C LEU A 78 -1.21 -5.73 7.81
N ASP A 79 -0.55 -6.90 7.85
CA ASP A 79 0.06 -7.50 9.06
C ASP A 79 1.43 -6.88 9.41
N THR A 80 1.94 -5.95 8.61
CA THR A 80 3.26 -5.36 8.89
C THR A 80 3.16 -4.24 9.93
N SER A 81 4.04 -4.25 10.92
CA SER A 81 4.28 -3.11 11.82
C SER A 81 5.63 -2.48 11.50
N ILE A 82 5.62 -1.21 11.08
CA ILE A 82 6.83 -0.43 10.86
C ILE A 82 7.15 0.29 12.19
N ILE A 83 8.36 0.08 12.69
CA ILE A 83 8.83 0.59 14.00
C ILE A 83 10.14 1.38 13.90
N GLY A 84 10.55 1.72 12.68
CA GLY A 84 11.83 2.36 12.41
C GLY A 84 11.91 2.90 11.00
N SER A 85 12.96 3.70 10.75
CA SER A 85 13.19 4.38 9.47
C SER A 85 13.08 3.45 8.27
N LEU A 86 12.34 3.88 7.24
CA LEU A 86 12.26 3.19 5.95
C LEU A 86 13.23 3.75 4.90
N ALA A 87 14.11 4.69 5.27
CA ALA A 87 14.95 5.41 4.33
C ALA A 87 15.78 4.47 3.44
N ASP A 88 16.38 3.42 4.02
CA ASP A 88 17.23 2.48 3.27
C ASP A 88 16.42 1.67 2.26
N MET A 89 15.21 1.21 2.64
CA MET A 89 14.30 0.53 1.71
C MET A 89 13.84 1.47 0.58
N ALA A 90 13.53 2.72 0.94
CA ALA A 90 13.08 3.73 -0.02
C ALA A 90 14.21 4.22 -0.95
N ALA A 91 15.47 4.03 -0.58
CA ALA A 91 16.63 4.40 -1.39
C ALA A 91 16.98 3.35 -2.46
N VAL A 92 16.42 2.13 -2.39
CA VAL A 92 16.60 1.13 -3.44
C VAL A 92 15.96 1.65 -4.73
N GLU A 93 16.70 1.57 -5.83
CA GLU A 93 16.21 1.84 -7.18
C GLU A 93 15.99 0.51 -7.89
N GLY A 94 14.85 0.37 -8.59
CA GLY A 94 14.57 -0.81 -9.40
C GLY A 94 15.62 -1.01 -10.52
N PRO A 95 15.78 -2.25 -11.03
CA PRO A 95 16.73 -2.51 -12.11
C PRO A 95 16.42 -1.63 -13.33
N VAL A 96 17.47 -0.95 -13.82
CA VAL A 96 17.47 -0.16 -15.07
C VAL A 96 17.35 -1.08 -16.28
#